data_AF-A0A9P0D9F3-F1
#
_entry.id   AF-A0A9P0D9F3-F1
#
_cell.length_a   1.000
_cell.length_b   1.000
_cell.length_c   1.000
_cell.angle_alpha   90.00
_cell.angle_beta   90.00
_cell.angle_gamma   90.00
#
_symmetry.space_group_name_H-M   'P 1'
#
loop_
_entity.id
_entity.type
_entity.pdbx_description
1 polymer ?
#
loop_
_entity_poly.entity_id
_entity_poly.type
_entity_poly.pdbx_seq_one_letter_code
_entity_poly.pdbx_strand_id
1 'polypeptide(L)'
;MEKFAPKAKDLASRDVVSRSMAMEILGGRGCGPDKEYIHLQLSHLPKEKILKQLPGIKQTAWDFAGVDILKQPIPRVPTVYYAMGGIPTNWKGQVITQVGPDKDQIIGGFYACGECACVSVHGANFLAKL
;
A
#
# COMPACT_ATOMS: atom_id res chain seq x y z
N MET A 1 9.00 0.99 13.31
CA MET A 1 9.08 2.18 12.42
C MET A 1 9.63 3.45 13.08
N GLU A 2 9.81 3.50 14.41
CA GLU A 2 10.23 4.73 15.12
C GLU A 2 11.57 5.31 14.63
N LYS A 3 12.52 4.45 14.22
CA LYS A 3 13.79 4.86 13.61
C LYS A 3 13.63 5.57 12.26
N PHE A 4 12.71 5.08 11.41
CA PHE A 4 12.58 5.54 10.03
C PHE A 4 11.61 6.71 9.87
N ALA A 5 10.56 6.75 10.69
CA ALA A 5 9.57 7.82 10.70
C ALA A 5 9.19 8.16 12.15
N PRO A 6 10.00 8.96 12.88
CA PRO A 6 9.79 9.18 14.31
C PRO A 6 8.42 9.75 14.68
N LYS A 7 7.85 10.61 13.82
CA LYS A 7 6.53 11.23 14.03
C LYS A 7 5.38 10.31 13.66
N ALA A 8 5.37 9.81 12.42
CA ALA A 8 4.23 9.05 11.88
C ALA A 8 4.29 7.54 12.20
N LYS A 9 5.48 7.01 12.54
CA LYS A 9 5.74 5.60 12.85
C LYS A 9 5.14 4.68 11.79
N ASP A 10 4.35 3.69 12.20
CA ASP A 10 3.71 2.70 11.32
C ASP A 10 2.59 3.30 10.45
N LEU A 11 2.20 4.56 10.69
CA LEU A 11 1.23 5.33 9.90
C LEU A 11 1.91 6.29 8.92
N ALA A 12 3.21 6.16 8.67
CA ALA A 12 3.90 6.89 7.60
C ALA A 12 3.35 6.50 6.21
N SER A 13 3.72 7.27 5.17
CA SER A 13 3.29 6.99 3.80
C SER A 13 3.74 5.59 3.35
N ARG A 14 2.95 4.97 2.46
CA ARG A 14 3.14 3.57 2.06
C ARG A 14 4.51 3.31 1.45
N ASP A 15 5.06 4.26 0.70
CA ASP A 15 6.39 4.16 0.11
C ASP A 15 7.48 4.18 1.19
N VAL A 16 7.35 5.02 2.22
CA VAL A 16 8.29 5.08 3.35
C VAL A 16 8.25 3.80 4.16
N VAL A 17 7.06 3.30 4.50
CA VAL A 17 6.91 2.03 5.24
C VAL A 17 7.47 0.87 4.41
N SER A 18 7.13 0.78 3.13
CA SER A 18 7.60 -0.33 2.27
C SER A 18 9.11 -0.33 2.08
N ARG A 19 9.74 0.85 1.86
CA ARG A 19 11.21 0.96 1.80
C ARG A 19 11.85 0.60 3.14
N SER A 20 11.26 1.02 4.26
CA SER A 20 11.77 0.71 5.60
C SER A 20 11.75 -0.80 5.87
N MET A 21 10.65 -1.48 5.51
CA MET A 21 10.56 -2.94 5.59
C MET A 21 11.63 -3.62 4.73
N ALA A 22 11.80 -3.19 3.48
CA ALA A 22 12.81 -3.75 2.58
C ALA A 22 14.23 -3.56 3.12
N MET A 23 14.56 -2.38 3.68
CA MET A 23 15.87 -2.12 4.29
C MET A 23 16.14 -2.98 5.54
N GLU A 24 15.11 -3.31 6.33
CA GLU A 24 15.26 -4.23 7.47
C GLU A 24 15.53 -5.65 7.00
N ILE A 25 14.80 -6.13 5.99
CA ILE A 25 14.98 -7.47 5.39
C ILE A 25 16.38 -7.59 4.76
N LEU A 26 16.74 -6.66 3.86
CA LEU A 26 18.06 -6.63 3.23
C LEU A 26 19.21 -6.41 4.23
N GLY A 27 18.93 -5.76 5.35
CA GLY A 27 19.86 -5.59 6.46
C GLY A 27 20.00 -6.82 7.37
N GLY A 28 19.43 -7.96 6.99
CA GLY A 28 19.53 -9.23 7.73
C GLY A 28 18.71 -9.27 9.03
N ARG A 29 17.75 -8.35 9.19
CA ARG A 29 16.84 -8.24 10.34
C ARG A 29 15.42 -8.73 10.02
N GLY A 30 15.24 -9.40 8.87
CA GLY A 30 14.02 -10.13 8.58
C GLY A 30 13.76 -11.27 9.57
N CYS A 31 12.50 -11.65 9.68
CA CYS A 31 11.96 -12.70 10.53
C CYS A 31 11.89 -14.04 9.78
N GLY A 32 11.73 -15.14 10.54
CA GLY A 32 11.68 -16.49 10.01
C GLY A 32 13.07 -17.12 9.79
N PRO A 33 13.12 -18.41 9.41
CA PRO A 33 14.38 -19.13 9.18
C PRO A 33 15.23 -18.48 8.09
N ASP A 34 14.58 -17.96 7.04
CA ASP A 34 15.25 -17.39 5.86
C ASP A 34 15.38 -15.85 5.92
N LYS A 35 14.85 -15.21 6.96
CA LYS A 35 14.89 -13.75 7.17
C LYS A 35 14.26 -12.92 6.04
N GLU A 36 13.18 -13.39 5.43
CA GLU A 36 12.61 -12.79 4.21
C GLU A 36 11.38 -11.88 4.44
N TYR A 37 10.85 -11.82 5.67
CA TYR A 37 9.65 -11.05 5.97
C TYR A 37 9.76 -10.27 7.27
N ILE A 38 8.75 -9.46 7.58
CA ILE A 38 8.60 -8.79 8.88
C ILE A 38 7.27 -9.16 9.53
N HIS A 39 7.16 -8.96 10.84
CA HIS A 39 5.93 -9.22 11.60
C HIS A 39 5.00 -8.01 11.63
N LEU A 40 3.71 -8.25 11.38
CA LEU A 40 2.61 -7.36 11.73
C LEU A 40 1.95 -7.89 13.01
N GLN A 41 2.16 -7.21 14.14
CA GLN A 41 1.66 -7.64 15.44
C GLN A 41 0.34 -6.93 15.80
N LEU A 42 -0.71 -7.70 16.06
CA LEU A 42 -2.03 -7.20 16.45
C LEU A 42 -2.49 -7.69 17.83
N SER A 43 -1.81 -8.68 18.41
CA SER A 43 -2.19 -9.35 19.67
C SER A 43 -2.27 -8.45 20.91
N HIS A 44 -1.69 -7.25 20.84
CA HIS A 44 -1.76 -6.25 21.89
C HIS A 44 -3.08 -5.46 21.89
N LEU A 45 -3.87 -5.56 20.81
CA LEU A 45 -5.18 -4.91 20.70
C LEU A 45 -6.27 -5.75 21.41
N PRO A 46 -7.32 -5.12 21.96
CA PRO A 46 -8.44 -5.85 22.55
C PRO A 46 -9.09 -6.80 21.54
N LYS A 47 -9.38 -8.03 21.98
CA LYS A 47 -9.97 -9.08 21.14
C LYS A 47 -11.26 -8.61 20.47
N GLU A 48 -12.12 -7.92 21.21
CA GLU A 48 -13.41 -7.40 20.74
C GLU A 48 -13.20 -6.41 19.59
N LYS A 49 -12.15 -5.59 19.65
CA LYS A 49 -11.80 -4.64 18.58
C LYS A 49 -11.36 -5.37 17.32
N ILE A 50 -10.52 -6.40 17.46
CA ILE A 50 -10.06 -7.21 16.32
C ILE A 50 -11.23 -7.91 15.65
N LEU A 51 -12.10 -8.55 16.42
CA LEU A 51 -13.26 -9.28 15.87
C LEU A 51 -14.29 -8.35 15.22
N LYS A 52 -14.44 -7.12 15.71
CA LYS A 52 -15.37 -6.14 15.16
C LYS A 52 -14.82 -5.41 13.93
N GLN A 53 -13.56 -4.98 13.96
CA GLN A 53 -12.99 -4.09 12.93
C GLN A 53 -12.16 -4.83 11.87
N LEU A 54 -11.55 -5.97 12.23
CA LEU A 54 -10.63 -6.71 11.36
C LEU A 54 -11.06 -8.18 11.12
N PRO A 55 -12.37 -8.50 10.93
CA PRO A 55 -12.80 -9.89 10.78
C PRO A 55 -12.22 -10.54 9.51
N GLY A 56 -12.13 -9.80 8.41
CA GLY A 56 -11.56 -10.30 7.15
C GLY A 56 -10.07 -10.61 7.26
N ILE A 57 -9.30 -9.76 7.95
CA ILE A 57 -7.86 -10.00 8.17
C ILE A 57 -7.65 -11.23 9.05
N LYS A 58 -8.46 -11.38 10.11
CA LYS A 58 -8.41 -12.57 10.97
C LYS A 58 -8.61 -13.85 10.18
N GLN A 59 -9.64 -13.89 9.34
CA GLN A 59 -9.96 -15.06 8.53
C GLN A 59 -8.84 -15.34 7.52
N THR A 60 -8.39 -14.32 6.79
CA THR A 60 -7.31 -14.45 5.80
C THR A 60 -6.00 -14.93 6.42
N ALA A 61 -5.62 -14.40 7.59
CA ALA A 61 -4.41 -14.82 8.29
C ALA A 61 -4.47 -16.29 8.76
N TRP A 62 -5.65 -16.74 9.19
CA TRP A 62 -5.88 -18.15 9.53
C TRP A 62 -5.79 -19.04 8.29
N ASP A 63 -6.52 -18.69 7.23
CA ASP A 63 -6.65 -19.54 6.04
C ASP A 63 -5.34 -19.67 5.25
N PHE A 64 -4.57 -18.58 5.12
CA PHE A 64 -3.37 -18.56 4.27
C PHE A 64 -2.06 -18.71 5.04
N ALA A 65 -2.02 -18.37 6.33
CA ALA A 65 -0.79 -18.43 7.13
C ALA A 65 -0.91 -19.31 8.38
N GLY A 66 -2.10 -19.85 8.69
CA GLY A 66 -2.32 -20.63 9.92
C GLY A 66 -2.15 -19.80 11.20
N VAL A 67 -2.23 -18.47 11.11
CA VAL A 67 -1.92 -17.55 12.22
C VAL A 67 -3.19 -17.10 12.93
N ASP A 68 -3.28 -17.40 14.22
CA ASP A 68 -4.23 -16.74 15.11
C ASP A 68 -3.71 -15.35 15.49
N ILE A 69 -4.25 -14.30 14.84
CA ILE A 69 -3.81 -12.91 15.02
C ILE A 69 -4.03 -12.36 16.43
N LEU A 70 -4.81 -13.06 17.27
CA LEU A 70 -4.98 -12.74 18.68
C LEU A 70 -3.77 -13.14 19.53
N LYS A 71 -2.92 -14.04 19.02
CA LYS A 71 -1.81 -14.64 19.75
C LYS A 71 -0.47 -14.43 19.06
N GLN A 72 -0.45 -14.53 17.74
CA GLN A 72 0.75 -14.57 16.93
C GLN A 72 0.75 -13.44 15.88
N PRO A 73 1.92 -12.91 15.51
CA PRO A 73 2.03 -11.89 14.47
C PRO A 73 1.84 -12.48 13.07
N ILE A 74 1.36 -11.66 12.15
CA ILE A 74 1.21 -12.03 10.73
C ILE A 74 2.56 -11.82 10.01
N PRO A 75 3.09 -12.80 9.27
CA PRO A 75 4.24 -12.59 8.40
C PRO A 75 3.85 -11.72 7.20
N ARG A 76 4.62 -10.68 6.90
CA ARG A 76 4.36 -9.75 5.78
C ARG A 76 5.63 -9.26 5.10
N VAL A 77 5.55 -9.06 3.79
CA VAL A 77 6.56 -8.43 2.95
C VAL A 77 5.91 -7.30 2.12
N PRO A 78 6.66 -6.27 1.65
CA PRO A 78 6.13 -5.34 0.66
C PRO A 78 5.71 -6.08 -0.61
N THR A 79 4.53 -5.77 -1.14
CA THR A 79 3.97 -6.43 -2.33
C THR A 79 3.39 -5.36 -3.25
N VAL A 80 3.52 -5.56 -4.57
CA VAL A 80 2.89 -4.71 -5.59
C VAL A 80 1.38 -4.72 -5.37
N TYR A 81 0.75 -3.54 -5.42
CA TYR A 81 -0.65 -3.38 -5.02
C TYR A 81 -1.46 -2.47 -5.95
N TYR A 82 -0.92 -1.31 -6.33
CA TYR A 82 -1.67 -0.30 -7.09
C TYR A 82 -0.79 0.39 -8.11
N ALA A 83 -1.32 0.61 -9.32
CA ALA A 83 -0.64 1.37 -10.37
C ALA A 83 -1.08 2.86 -10.33
N MET A 84 -0.14 3.75 -9.96
CA MET A 84 -0.41 5.20 -9.98
C MET A 84 -0.40 5.78 -11.41
N GLY A 85 0.34 5.16 -12.31
CA GLY A 85 0.35 5.51 -13.74
C GLY A 85 -0.89 4.97 -14.45
N GLY A 86 -1.12 5.43 -15.67
CA GLY A 86 -2.27 5.03 -16.46
C GLY A 86 -2.46 5.91 -17.68
N ILE A 87 -3.64 5.85 -18.27
CA ILE A 87 -4.05 6.67 -19.41
C ILE A 87 -4.16 8.13 -18.93
N PRO A 88 -3.37 9.07 -19.48
CA PRO A 88 -3.39 10.45 -19.03
C PRO A 88 -4.73 11.10 -19.34
N THR A 89 -5.31 11.77 -18.34
CA THR A 89 -6.61 12.44 -18.47
C THR A 89 -6.57 13.80 -17.80
N ASN A 90 -7.39 14.73 -18.29
CA ASN A 90 -7.68 15.95 -17.54
C ASN A 90 -8.60 15.67 -16.33
N TRP A 91 -8.85 16.68 -15.51
CA TRP A 91 -9.71 16.56 -14.31
C TRP A 91 -11.18 16.17 -14.59
N LYS A 92 -11.62 16.21 -15.86
CA LYS A 92 -12.95 15.77 -16.31
C LYS A 92 -12.96 14.31 -16.81
N GLY A 93 -11.82 13.62 -16.79
CA GLY A 93 -11.67 12.24 -17.28
C GLY A 93 -11.50 12.11 -18.79
N GLN A 94 -11.32 13.22 -19.52
CA GLN A 94 -11.05 13.19 -20.96
C GLN A 94 -9.59 12.83 -21.20
N VAL A 95 -9.33 11.86 -22.07
CA VAL A 95 -7.96 11.45 -22.40
C VAL A 95 -7.24 12.57 -23.13
N ILE A 96 -5.98 12.77 -22.77
CA ILE A 96 -5.11 13.80 -23.35
C ILE A 96 -3.88 13.18 -24.01
N THR A 97 -3.33 13.88 -24.98
CA THR A 97 -2.01 13.62 -25.57
C THR A 97 -1.16 14.89 -25.53
N GLN A 98 0.16 14.77 -25.61
CA GLN A 98 1.06 15.91 -25.75
C GLN A 98 1.41 16.16 -27.21
N VAL A 99 1.17 17.39 -27.67
CA VAL A 99 1.47 17.83 -29.05
C VAL A 99 2.64 18.81 -29.13
N GLY A 100 3.35 19.00 -28.02
CA GLY A 100 4.51 19.88 -27.90
C GLY A 100 4.88 20.08 -26.43
N PRO A 101 5.91 20.89 -26.15
CA PRO A 101 6.29 21.23 -24.78
C PRO A 101 5.10 21.88 -24.07
N ASP A 102 4.68 21.29 -22.95
CA ASP A 102 3.63 21.80 -22.07
C ASP A 102 2.27 22.06 -22.74
N LYS A 103 1.98 21.37 -23.86
CA LYS A 103 0.72 21.51 -24.59
C LYS A 103 -0.04 20.20 -24.67
N ASP A 104 -1.06 20.09 -23.83
CA ASP A 104 -2.00 19.00 -23.83
C ASP A 104 -3.13 19.22 -24.86
N GLN A 105 -3.51 18.15 -25.55
CA GLN A 105 -4.65 18.11 -26.47
C GLN A 105 -5.59 16.98 -26.08
N ILE A 106 -6.89 17.26 -26.05
CA ILE A 106 -7.93 16.26 -25.76
C ILE A 106 -8.11 15.33 -26.97
N ILE A 107 -8.18 14.03 -26.72
CA ILE A 107 -8.62 13.01 -27.69
C ILE A 107 -10.14 12.92 -27.63
N GLY A 108 -10.81 13.43 -28.67
CA GLY A 108 -12.27 13.47 -28.74
C GLY A 108 -12.90 12.07 -28.64
N GLY A 109 -13.92 11.93 -27.78
CA GLY A 109 -14.65 10.67 -27.59
C GLY A 109 -13.95 9.63 -26.72
N PHE A 110 -12.74 9.89 -26.23
CA PHE A 110 -11.99 8.97 -25.38
C PHE A 110 -11.90 9.45 -23.93
N TYR A 111 -12.36 8.60 -23.00
CA TYR A 111 -12.39 8.86 -21.57
C TYR A 111 -11.77 7.70 -20.80
N ALA A 112 -11.15 7.99 -19.66
CA ALA A 112 -10.67 6.98 -18.72
C ALA A 112 -10.96 7.41 -17.27
N CYS A 113 -11.21 6.44 -16.39
CA CYS A 113 -11.44 6.65 -14.97
C CYS A 113 -11.01 5.43 -14.15
N GLY A 114 -10.84 5.59 -12.83
CA GLY A 114 -10.36 4.52 -11.94
C GLY A 114 -8.85 4.31 -12.01
N GLU A 115 -8.38 3.13 -11.61
CA GLU A 115 -6.93 2.80 -11.56
C GLU A 115 -6.26 2.80 -12.93
N CYS A 116 -7.00 2.59 -14.02
CA CYS A 116 -6.41 2.68 -15.36
C CYS A 116 -6.16 4.11 -15.82
N ALA A 117 -6.66 5.13 -15.12
CA ALA A 117 -6.54 6.53 -15.48
C ALA A 117 -5.49 7.27 -14.64
N CYS A 118 -4.73 8.11 -15.31
CA CYS A 118 -3.81 9.06 -14.71
C CYS A 118 -4.39 10.47 -14.87
N VAL A 119 -5.38 10.81 -14.04
CA VAL A 119 -5.70 12.22 -13.72
C VAL A 119 -4.55 12.85 -12.91
N SER A 120 -3.70 11.99 -12.33
CA SER A 120 -2.59 12.29 -11.43
C SER A 120 -2.99 12.87 -10.06
N VAL A 121 -4.22 12.61 -9.58
CA VAL A 121 -4.60 12.90 -8.18
C VAL A 121 -3.78 12.11 -7.16
N HIS A 122 -3.13 11.04 -7.58
CA HIS A 122 -2.26 10.19 -6.75
C HIS A 122 -0.76 10.51 -6.90
N GLY A 123 -0.37 11.29 -7.90
CA GLY A 123 1.03 11.62 -8.20
C GLY A 123 1.96 10.39 -8.12
N ALA A 124 3.06 10.53 -7.39
CA ALA A 124 4.03 9.45 -7.19
C ALA A 124 3.69 8.48 -6.05
N ASN A 125 2.69 8.79 -5.20
CA ASN A 125 2.32 7.95 -4.08
C ASN A 125 0.82 8.04 -3.77
N PHE A 126 0.12 6.92 -3.95
CA PHE A 126 -1.26 6.77 -3.53
C PHE A 126 -1.39 6.79 -2.00
N LEU A 127 -2.20 7.71 -1.47
CA LEU A 127 -2.64 7.69 -0.09
C LEU A 127 -3.96 6.92 0.03
N ALA A 128 -3.93 5.81 0.76
CA ALA A 128 -5.15 5.14 1.19
C ALA A 128 -5.78 5.95 2.31
N LYS A 129 -7.07 6.29 2.21
CA LYS A 129 -7.83 6.72 3.39
C LYS A 129 -7.91 5.54 4.37
N LEU A 130 -7.58 5.81 5.63
CA LEU A 130 -7.81 4.93 6.78
C LEU A 130 -9.29 4.90 7.14
#